data_AF-A0A4D4JZM2-F1
#
_entry.id   AF-A0A4D4JZM2-F1
#
_cell.length_a   1.000
_cell.length_b   1.000
_cell.length_c   1.000
_cell.angle_alpha   90.00
_cell.angle_beta   90.00
_cell.angle_gamma   90.00
#
_symmetry.space_group_name_H-M   'P 1'
#
loop_
_entity.id
_entity.type
_entity.pdbx_description
1 polymer ?
#
loop_
_entity_poly.entity_id
_entity_poly.type
_entity_poly.pdbx_seq_one_letter_code
_entity_poly.pdbx_strand_id
1 'polypeptide(L)'
;MAERDFVSTTPPAVGIAEVLRRRLPAGRVVTDPDIVAGLSHDQAVWAPVGRAVAVVRAKSTDEVRTVVRACLEQGVPLVARGAGTGLSGAPMPSKAA
;
A
#
# COMPACT_ATOMS: atom_id res chain seq x y z
N MET A 1 -24.25 9.40 10.25
CA MET A 1 -22.85 9.52 9.79
C MET A 1 -22.13 8.31 10.39
N ALA A 2 -22.10 7.19 9.68
CA ALA A 2 -21.67 5.92 10.24
C ALA A 2 -20.14 5.81 10.17
N GLU A 3 -19.50 5.77 11.33
CA GLU A 3 -18.12 5.38 11.50
C GLU A 3 -18.00 3.92 11.07
N ARG A 4 -17.45 3.69 9.88
CA ARG A 4 -17.18 2.34 9.39
C ARG A 4 -15.85 1.92 9.97
N ASP A 5 -15.91 1.21 11.09
CA ASP A 5 -14.79 0.47 11.65
C ASP A 5 -14.23 -0.45 10.55
N PHE A 6 -13.04 -0.11 10.07
CA PHE A 6 -12.30 -0.92 9.11
C PHE A 6 -11.77 -2.14 9.87
N VAL A 7 -12.57 -3.20 9.92
CA VAL A 7 -12.16 -4.49 10.50
C VAL A 7 -10.92 -5.00 9.75
N SER A 8 -9.78 -4.94 10.44
CA SER A 8 -8.48 -5.45 10.00
C SER A 8 -8.51 -6.98 10.01
N THR A 9 -9.01 -7.58 8.92
CA THR A 9 -8.78 -8.99 8.66
C THR A 9 -7.56 -9.06 7.76
N THR A 10 -6.44 -9.63 8.24
CA THR A 10 -5.19 -9.72 7.49
C THR A 10 -5.26 -10.92 6.53
N PRO A 11 -5.47 -10.76 5.22
CA PRO A 11 -5.14 -11.81 4.26
C PRO A 11 -3.62 -11.94 4.15
N PRO A 12 -3.08 -13.13 3.85
CA PRO A 12 -1.64 -13.33 3.77
C PRO A 12 -1.03 -12.42 2.69
N ALA A 13 -0.11 -11.55 3.13
CA ALA A 13 0.66 -10.57 2.36
C ALA A 13 1.26 -11.09 1.04
N VAL A 14 1.52 -12.39 0.96
CA VAL A 14 2.09 -13.08 -0.21
C VAL A 14 1.11 -13.12 -1.38
N GLY A 15 -0.20 -13.09 -1.13
CA GLY A 15 -1.23 -13.21 -2.17
C GLY A 15 -1.32 -11.98 -3.09
N ILE A 16 -1.42 -10.78 -2.50
CA ILE A 16 -1.66 -9.58 -3.29
C ILE A 16 -0.47 -9.16 -4.15
N ALA A 17 0.76 -9.32 -3.66
CA ALA A 17 1.96 -8.97 -4.42
C ALA A 17 2.10 -9.84 -5.68
N GLU A 18 1.79 -11.14 -5.57
CA GLU A 18 1.80 -12.07 -6.70
C GLU A 18 0.70 -11.76 -7.71
N VAL A 19 -0.52 -11.46 -7.23
CA VAL A 19 -1.63 -11.03 -8.09
C VAL A 19 -1.25 -9.77 -8.89
N LEU A 20 -0.64 -8.78 -8.23
CA LEU A 20 -0.20 -7.55 -8.88
C LEU A 20 0.92 -7.79 -9.90
N ARG A 21 1.88 -8.69 -9.62
CA ARG A 21 2.93 -9.06 -10.58
C ARG A 21 2.38 -9.69 -11.85
N ARG A 22 1.27 -10.41 -11.78
CA ARG A 22 0.60 -11.01 -12.94
C ARG A 22 -0.21 -10.02 -13.76
N ARG A 23 -0.72 -8.96 -13.13
CA ARG A 23 -1.61 -7.97 -13.77
C ARG A 23 -0.88 -6.71 -14.26
N LEU A 24 0.37 -6.51 -13.85
CA LEU A 24 1.16 -5.32 -14.18
C LEU A 24 2.41 -5.68 -14.99
N PRO A 25 2.97 -4.73 -15.77
CA PRO A 25 4.29 -4.90 -16.38
C PRO A 25 5.37 -5.23 -15.35
N ALA A 26 6.41 -5.94 -15.80
CA ALA A 26 7.55 -6.31 -14.95
C ALA A 26 8.20 -5.09 -14.28
N GLY A 27 8.71 -5.28 -13.05
CA GLY A 27 9.39 -4.23 -12.28
C GLY A 27 8.47 -3.18 -11.65
N ARG A 28 7.14 -3.35 -11.71
CA ARG A 28 6.18 -2.44 -11.06
C ARG A 28 5.99 -2.71 -9.58
N VAL A 29 6.14 -3.96 -9.15
CA VAL A 29 5.87 -4.41 -7.79
C VAL A 29 7.19 -4.64 -7.06
N VAL A 30 7.38 -3.91 -5.96
CA VAL A 30 8.52 -4.03 -5.05
C VAL A 30 8.05 -4.72 -3.77
N THR A 31 8.71 -5.81 -3.39
CA THR A 31 8.44 -6.55 -2.14
C THR A 31 9.69 -6.72 -1.28
N ASP A 32 10.81 -6.15 -1.70
CA ASP A 32 12.04 -6.15 -0.90
C ASP A 32 11.74 -5.46 0.44
N PRO A 33 11.96 -6.13 1.58
CA PRO A 33 11.51 -5.65 2.88
C PRO A 33 12.18 -4.32 3.27
N ASP A 34 13.43 -4.10 2.88
CA ASP A 34 14.19 -2.90 3.23
C ASP A 34 13.71 -1.71 2.39
N ILE A 35 13.47 -1.94 1.08
CA ILE A 35 12.91 -0.90 0.20
C ILE A 35 11.48 -0.55 0.61
N VAL A 36 10.65 -1.55 0.93
CA VAL A 36 9.26 -1.33 1.36
C VAL A 36 9.21 -0.58 2.69
N ALA A 37 10.07 -0.92 3.65
CA ALA A 37 10.18 -0.19 4.91
C ALA A 37 10.55 1.28 4.67
N GLY A 38 11.57 1.55 3.85
CA GLY A 38 11.97 2.92 3.49
C GLY A 38 10.87 3.74 2.79
N LEU A 39 9.96 3.07 2.08
CA LEU A 39 8.83 3.68 1.38
C LEU A 39 7.51 3.62 2.18
N SER A 40 7.54 3.22 3.46
CA SER A 40 6.36 3.21 4.33
C SER A 40 6.23 4.49 5.17
N HIS A 41 7.32 5.22 5.39
CA HIS A 41 7.36 6.44 6.20
C HIS A 41 7.31 7.72 5.35
N ASP A 42 6.72 8.80 5.86
CA ASP A 42 6.93 10.17 5.35
C ASP A 42 7.80 11.00 6.33
N GLN A 43 7.77 12.33 6.25
CA GLN A 43 8.54 13.21 7.14
C GLN A 43 7.82 13.47 8.48
N ALA A 44 6.64 12.88 8.71
CA ALA A 44 5.93 12.93 9.98
C ALA A 44 6.49 11.88 10.95
N VAL A 45 7.65 12.20 11.54
CA VAL A 45 8.39 11.33 12.48
C VAL A 45 7.55 10.90 13.70
N TRP A 46 6.50 11.66 14.03
CA TRP A 46 5.64 11.45 15.19
C TRP A 46 4.52 10.43 14.97
N ALA A 47 4.22 10.06 13.72
CA ALA A 47 3.04 9.24 13.41
C ALA A 47 3.38 7.74 13.32
N PRO A 48 2.53 6.85 13.86
CA PRO A 48 2.76 5.41 13.79
C PRO A 48 2.63 4.91 12.35
N VAL A 49 3.56 4.03 11.96
CA VAL A 49 3.65 3.51 10.58
C VAL A 49 3.44 2.01 10.58
N GLY A 50 2.42 1.57 9.84
CA GLY A 50 2.20 0.18 9.53
C GLY A 50 3.19 -0.35 8.50
N ARG A 51 3.32 -1.68 8.42
CA ARG A 51 4.19 -2.32 7.45
C ARG A 51 3.42 -2.59 6.17
N ALA A 52 3.76 -1.87 5.10
CA ALA A 52 3.25 -2.21 3.77
C ALA A 52 3.77 -3.61 3.34
N VAL A 53 2.93 -4.34 2.60
CA VAL A 53 3.26 -5.69 2.10
C VAL A 53 3.93 -5.65 0.72
N ALA A 54 3.69 -4.58 -0.04
CA ALA A 54 4.29 -4.30 -1.33
C ALA A 54 4.18 -2.81 -1.65
N VAL A 55 5.06 -2.32 -2.52
CA VAL A 55 4.97 -0.98 -3.12
C VAL A 55 4.80 -1.12 -4.62
N VAL A 56 3.86 -0.38 -5.20
CA VAL A 56 3.66 -0.35 -6.65
C VAL A 56 4.10 1.00 -7.23
N ARG A 57 5.01 0.96 -8.19
CA ARG A 57 5.50 2.14 -8.93
C ARG A 57 4.76 2.27 -10.27
N ALA A 58 3.47 2.55 -10.21
CA ALA A 58 2.64 2.70 -11.41
C ALA A 58 3.12 3.87 -12.30
N LYS A 59 3.09 3.69 -13.62
CA LYS A 59 3.48 4.70 -14.62
C LYS A 59 2.33 5.19 -15.49
N SER A 60 1.13 4.67 -15.30
CA SER A 60 -0.08 5.11 -16.00
C SER A 60 -1.30 5.03 -15.10
N THR A 61 -2.36 5.75 -15.47
CA THR A 61 -3.65 5.70 -14.77
C THR A 61 -4.32 4.32 -14.87
N ASP A 62 -4.07 3.59 -15.96
CA ASP A 62 -4.58 2.23 -16.13
C ASP A 62 -3.91 1.23 -15.18
N GLU A 63 -2.60 1.37 -14.97
CA GLU A 63 -1.88 0.59 -13.95
C GLU A 63 -2.42 0.90 -12.54
N VAL A 64 -2.68 2.18 -12.21
CA VAL A 64 -3.30 2.56 -10.92
C VAL A 64 -4.68 1.93 -10.76
N ARG A 65 -5.53 2.01 -11.79
CA ARG A 65 -6.86 1.37 -11.78
C ARG A 65 -6.75 -0.13 -11.51
N THR A 66 -5.78 -0.80 -12.14
CA THR A 66 -5.54 -2.23 -11.96
C THR A 66 -5.16 -2.58 -10.52
N VAL A 67 -4.29 -1.78 -9.90
CA VAL A 67 -3.90 -1.96 -8.49
C VAL A 67 -5.09 -1.77 -7.55
N VAL A 68 -5.81 -0.66 -7.70
CA VAL A 68 -6.97 -0.34 -6.85
C VAL A 68 -8.01 -1.45 -6.93
N ARG A 69 -8.32 -1.96 -8.12
CA ARG A 69 -9.25 -3.08 -8.30
C ARG A 69 -8.75 -4.36 -7.61
N ALA A 70 -7.49 -4.74 -7.80
CA ALA A 70 -6.94 -5.92 -7.15
C ALA A 70 -6.97 -5.84 -5.62
N CYS A 71 -6.65 -4.66 -5.06
CA CYS A 71 -6.73 -4.43 -3.62
C CYS A 71 -8.17 -4.49 -3.11
N LEU A 72 -9.13 -3.88 -3.82
CA LEU A 72 -10.56 -3.96 -3.48
C LEU A 72 -11.09 -5.39 -3.54
N GLU A 73 -10.77 -6.15 -4.59
CA GLU A 73 -11.17 -7.55 -4.77
C GLU A 73 -10.69 -8.45 -3.62
N GLN A 74 -9.54 -8.16 -3.02
CA GLN A 74 -8.96 -8.95 -1.93
C GLN A 74 -9.15 -8.33 -0.55
N GLY A 75 -9.83 -7.19 -0.45
CA GLY A 75 -9.99 -6.47 0.82
C GLY A 75 -8.68 -5.96 1.42
N VAL A 76 -7.65 -5.73 0.58
CA VAL A 76 -6.34 -5.25 1.03
C VAL A 76 -6.36 -3.72 1.11
N PRO A 77 -6.04 -3.11 2.27
CA PRO A 77 -5.92 -1.66 2.38
C PRO A 77 -4.86 -1.10 1.43
N LEU A 78 -5.16 0.04 0.82
CA LEU A 78 -4.27 0.72 -0.11
C LEU A 78 -4.09 2.18 0.31
N VAL A 79 -2.84 2.63 0.30
CA VAL A 79 -2.47 4.02 0.61
C VAL A 79 -1.78 4.62 -0.61
N ALA A 80 -2.32 5.75 -1.09
CA ALA A 80 -1.68 6.51 -2.16
C ALA A 80 -0.51 7.31 -1.61
N ARG A 81 0.65 7.24 -2.29
CA ARG A 81 1.88 7.94 -1.89
C ARG A 81 2.38 8.82 -3.04
N GLY A 82 2.65 10.09 -2.72
CA GLY A 82 3.38 11.02 -3.59
C GLY A 82 4.90 10.93 -3.36
N ALA A 83 5.57 12.07 -3.17
CA ALA A 83 7.00 12.10 -2.84
C ALA A 83 7.33 11.58 -1.42
N GLY A 84 6.34 11.47 -0.54
CA GLY A 84 6.56 11.06 0.86
C GLY A 84 7.15 12.17 1.74
N THR A 85 6.93 13.44 1.39
CA THR A 85 7.40 14.61 2.15
C THR A 85 6.32 15.25 3.01
N GLY A 86 5.20 14.54 3.23
CA GLY A 86 4.12 15.02 4.10
C GLY A 86 4.60 15.14 5.55
N LEU A 87 4.11 16.16 6.26
CA LEU A 87 4.36 16.38 7.70
C LEU A 87 3.14 16.01 8.57
N SER A 88 2.01 15.75 7.93
CA SER A 88 0.73 15.44 8.58
C SER A 88 0.56 13.95 8.91
N GLY A 89 1.44 13.07 8.40
CA GLY A 89 1.36 11.61 8.58
C GLY A 89 0.20 10.96 7.81
N ALA A 90 -0.46 11.70 6.91
CA ALA A 90 -1.67 11.24 6.22
C ALA A 90 -1.49 10.07 5.23
N PRO A 91 -0.35 9.89 4.52
CA PRO A 91 -0.19 8.81 3.53
C PRO A 91 0.63 7.63 4.05
N MET A 92 0.51 7.25 5.32
CA MET A 92 1.23 6.10 5.89
C MET A 92 0.31 4.87 6.02
N PRO A 93 0.81 3.64 5.79
CA PRO A 93 0.04 2.43 6.01
C PRO A 93 -0.43 2.38 7.47
N SER A 94 -1.69 2.00 7.71
CA SER A 94 -2.15 1.75 9.07
C SER A 94 -1.45 0.50 9.64
N LYS A 95 -1.18 0.51 10.95
CA LYS A 95 -0.68 -0.67 11.64
C LYS A 95 -1.70 -1.79 11.49
N ALA A 96 -1.24 -3.00 11.13
CA ALA A 96 -2.06 -4.19 11.33
C ALA A 96 -2.33 -4.31 12.84
N ALA A 97 -3.59 -4.24 13.23
CA ALA A 97 -4.01 -4.56 14.59
C ALA A 97 -3.61 -5.99 14.96
#